data_AF-A0A2A5BC77-F1
#
_entry.id   AF-A0A2A5BC77-F1
#
_cell.length_a   1.000
_cell.length_b   1.000
_cell.length_c   1.000
_cell.angle_alpha   90.00
_cell.angle_beta   90.00
_cell.angle_gamma   90.00
#
_symmetry.space_group_name_H-M   'P 1'
#
loop_
_entity.id
_entity.type
_entity.pdbx_description
1 polymer ?
#
loop_
_entity_poly.entity_id
_entity_poly.type
_entity_poly.pdbx_seq_one_letter_code
_entity_poly.pdbx_strand_id
1 'polypeptide(L)'
;KQIDKIGNNGEKVMKTIADGRREEGWKDGLAEGREEGREEGREEGREEGISIGEERGEKIGEERGEKIGVEVERKKTVARMLKENFAPKIISSITGMSQRAISKLRSQLELQGKLV
;
A
#
# COMPACT_ATOMS: atom_id res chain seq x y z
N LYS A 1 21.44 2.87 -57.34
CA LYS A 1 20.74 1.57 -57.28
C LYS A 1 19.33 1.84 -56.77
N GLN A 2 18.29 1.53 -57.54
CA GLN A 2 16.89 1.79 -57.17
C GLN A 2 16.27 0.50 -56.62
N ILE A 3 15.27 0.62 -55.74
CA ILE A 3 14.52 -0.50 -55.17
C ILE A 3 13.08 -0.44 -55.69
N ASP A 4 12.66 -1.49 -56.39
CA ASP A 4 11.28 -1.62 -56.88
C ASP A 4 10.40 -2.19 -55.76
N LYS A 5 9.41 -1.43 -55.28
CA LYS A 5 8.28 -1.95 -54.51
C LYS A 5 6.97 -1.55 -55.19
N ILE A 6 6.03 -2.50 -55.27
CA ILE A 6 4.70 -2.32 -55.86
C ILE A 6 3.86 -1.52 -54.86
N GLY A 7 3.31 -0.37 -55.26
CA GLY A 7 2.42 0.43 -54.42
C GLY A 7 1.02 -0.22 -54.29
N ASN A 8 0.27 0.16 -53.26
CA ASN A 8 -1.06 -0.42 -52.93
C ASN A 8 -2.13 -0.31 -54.03
N ASN A 9 -1.88 0.45 -55.11
CA ASN A 9 -2.78 0.58 -56.27
C ASN A 9 -2.23 -0.10 -57.56
N GLY A 10 -1.17 -0.90 -57.46
CA GLY A 10 -0.55 -1.58 -58.61
C GLY A 10 0.43 -0.72 -59.43
N GLU A 11 0.61 0.56 -59.09
CA GLU A 11 1.60 1.43 -59.72
C GLU A 11 3.00 1.23 -59.10
N LYS A 12 4.02 1.11 -59.97
CA LYS A 12 5.43 1.08 -59.57
C LYS A 12 5.86 2.50 -59.16
N VAL A 13 5.96 2.74 -57.86
CA VAL A 13 6.53 3.99 -57.34
C VAL A 13 8.04 3.80 -57.19
N MET A 14 8.82 4.48 -58.03
CA MET A 14 10.29 4.49 -57.89
C MET A 14 10.68 5.24 -56.62
N LYS A 15 11.08 4.51 -55.57
CA LYS A 15 11.70 5.10 -54.37
C LYS A 15 13.22 5.10 -54.51
N THR A 16 13.84 6.21 -54.11
CA THR A 16 15.30 6.33 -54.06
C THR A 16 15.85 5.62 -52.82
N ILE A 17 17.16 5.34 -52.81
CA ILE A 17 17.86 4.84 -51.60
C ILE A 17 17.63 5.80 -50.42
N ALA A 18 17.55 7.10 -50.69
CA ALA A 18 17.29 8.11 -49.67
C ALA A 18 15.88 7.97 -49.05
N ASP A 19 14.87 7.58 -49.83
CA ASP A 19 13.53 7.32 -49.32
C ASP A 19 13.49 6.07 -48.42
N GLY A 20 14.23 5.02 -48.80
CA GLY A 20 14.38 3.82 -47.99
C GLY A 20 15.01 4.13 -46.62
N ARG A 21 16.13 4.87 -46.61
CA ARG A 21 16.81 5.27 -45.36
C ARG A 21 15.96 6.17 -44.47
N ARG A 22 15.16 7.07 -45.06
CA ARG A 22 14.23 7.92 -44.29
C ARG A 22 13.12 7.08 -43.64
N GLU A 23 12.59 6.10 -44.36
CA GLU A 23 11.56 5.21 -43.83
C GLU A 23 12.10 4.29 -42.73
N GLU A 24 13.33 3.79 -42.88
CA GLU A 24 14.05 3.02 -41.85
C GLU A 24 14.29 3.88 -40.60
N GLY A 25 14.89 5.06 -40.74
CA GLY A 25 15.12 5.96 -39.61
C GLY A 25 13.84 6.39 -38.89
N TRP A 26 12.73 6.58 -39.62
CA TRP A 26 11.43 6.84 -39.01
C TRP A 26 10.91 5.64 -38.20
N LYS A 27 11.05 4.42 -38.74
CA LYS A 27 10.63 3.19 -38.04
C LYS A 27 11.46 2.95 -36.80
N ASP A 28 12.77 3.16 -36.89
CA ASP A 28 13.70 2.98 -35.78
C ASP A 28 13.39 3.99 -34.67
N GLY A 29 13.27 5.28 -35.00
CA GLY A 29 12.92 6.31 -34.02
C GLY A 29 11.54 6.10 -33.37
N LEU A 30 10.56 5.58 -34.13
CA LEU A 30 9.25 5.23 -33.58
C LEU A 30 9.31 4.00 -32.66
N ALA A 31 10.16 3.02 -33.00
CA ALA A 31 10.36 1.83 -32.18
C ALA A 31 11.05 2.18 -30.87
N GLU A 32 12.14 2.96 -30.94
CA GLU A 32 12.92 3.44 -29.80
C GLU A 32 12.05 4.28 -28.86
N GLY A 33 11.37 5.32 -29.36
CA GLY A 33 10.51 6.16 -28.52
C GLY A 33 9.33 5.39 -27.89
N ARG A 34 8.85 4.31 -28.53
CA ARG A 34 7.82 3.44 -27.93
C ARG A 34 8.39 2.50 -26.88
N GLU A 35 9.62 2.06 -27.05
CA GLU A 35 10.32 1.22 -26.09
C GLU A 35 10.67 2.02 -24.84
N GLU A 36 11.31 3.17 -25.00
CA GLU A 36 11.68 4.11 -23.94
C GLU A 36 10.44 4.55 -23.14
N GLY A 37 9.41 5.08 -23.80
CA GLY A 37 8.19 5.51 -23.10
C GLY A 37 7.43 4.38 -22.40
N ARG A 38 7.63 3.12 -22.81
CA ARG A 38 7.06 1.95 -22.10
C ARG A 38 7.92 1.55 -20.91
N GLU A 39 9.24 1.65 -21.02
CA GLU A 39 10.17 1.36 -19.94
C GLU A 39 10.00 2.39 -18.82
N GLU A 40 10.09 3.68 -19.13
CA GLU A 40 9.90 4.79 -18.19
C GLU A 40 8.54 4.69 -17.49
N GLY A 41 7.45 4.56 -18.24
CA GLY A 41 6.12 4.48 -17.63
C GLY A 41 5.90 3.24 -16.74
N ARG A 42 6.67 2.16 -16.93
CA ARG A 42 6.64 0.99 -16.04
C ARG A 42 7.49 1.20 -14.80
N GLU A 43 8.65 1.83 -14.95
CA GLU A 43 9.54 2.14 -13.84
C GLU A 43 8.87 3.14 -12.89
N GLU A 44 8.39 4.27 -13.41
CA GLU A 44 7.67 5.28 -12.64
C GLU A 44 6.45 4.68 -11.95
N GLY A 45 5.59 3.96 -12.69
CA GLY A 45 4.40 3.35 -12.12
C GLY A 45 4.69 2.31 -11.03
N ARG A 46 5.84 1.62 -11.11
CA ARG A 46 6.29 0.68 -10.09
C ARG A 46 6.83 1.42 -8.86
N GLU A 47 7.66 2.42 -9.05
CA GLU A 47 8.26 3.20 -7.97
C GLU A 47 7.18 3.95 -7.17
N GLU A 48 6.28 4.65 -7.86
CA GLU A 48 5.13 5.32 -7.24
C GLU A 48 4.23 4.33 -6.50
N GLY A 49 3.94 3.18 -7.12
CA GLY A 49 3.10 2.14 -6.54
C GLY A 49 3.69 1.57 -5.24
N ILE A 50 5.01 1.34 -5.21
CA ILE A 50 5.73 0.87 -4.00
C ILE A 50 5.72 1.96 -2.94
N SER A 51 6.14 3.18 -3.28
CA SER A 51 6.23 4.30 -2.33
C SER A 51 4.89 4.58 -1.64
N ILE A 52 3.80 4.69 -2.41
CA ILE A 52 2.46 4.91 -1.87
C ILE A 52 1.99 3.71 -1.03
N GLY A 53 2.32 2.49 -1.46
CA GLY A 53 1.98 1.27 -0.74
C GLY A 53 2.64 1.18 0.63
N GLU A 54 3.94 1.46 0.69
CA GLU A 54 4.75 1.45 1.91
C GLU A 54 4.30 2.55 2.87
N GLU A 55 4.20 3.80 2.42
CA GLU A 55 3.79 4.93 3.29
C GLU A 55 2.42 4.67 3.92
N ARG A 56 1.44 4.22 3.12
CA ARG A 56 0.11 3.89 3.63
C ARG A 56 0.12 2.68 4.57
N GLY A 57 0.89 1.65 4.22
CA GLY A 57 1.03 0.44 5.01
C GLY A 57 1.61 0.72 6.39
N GLU A 58 2.71 1.46 6.45
CA GLU A 58 3.38 1.86 7.68
C GLU A 58 2.46 2.72 8.55
N LYS A 59 1.90 3.80 8.01
CA LYS A 59 1.01 4.71 8.76
C LYS A 59 -0.18 3.99 9.38
N ILE A 60 -0.86 3.14 8.61
CA ILE A 60 -2.00 2.36 9.10
C ILE A 60 -1.56 1.33 10.13
N GLY A 61 -0.41 0.68 9.90
CA GLY A 61 0.19 -0.31 10.79
C GLY A 61 0.54 0.29 12.15
N GLU A 62 1.23 1.43 12.16
CA GLU A 62 1.63 2.16 13.36
C GLU A 62 0.42 2.64 14.17
N GLU A 63 -0.53 3.34 13.53
CA GLU A 63 -1.71 3.88 14.22
C GLU A 63 -2.55 2.76 14.86
N ARG A 64 -2.75 1.65 14.13
CA ARG A 64 -3.46 0.48 14.67
C ARG A 64 -2.66 -0.20 15.78
N GLY A 65 -1.36 -0.38 15.59
CA GLY A 65 -0.47 -1.01 16.55
C GLY A 65 -0.43 -0.25 17.88
N GLU A 66 -0.26 1.07 17.83
CA GLU A 66 -0.25 1.94 19.00
C GLU A 66 -1.60 1.87 19.73
N LYS A 67 -2.72 2.03 19.02
CA LYS A 67 -4.05 2.00 19.63
C LYS A 67 -4.35 0.65 20.31
N ILE A 68 -4.02 -0.46 19.65
CA ILE A 68 -4.19 -1.80 20.21
C ILE A 68 -3.26 -1.97 21.43
N GLY A 69 -2.00 -1.55 21.33
CA GLY A 69 -1.04 -1.62 22.42
C GLY A 69 -1.51 -0.87 23.68
N VAL A 70 -1.97 0.36 23.50
CA VAL A 70 -2.53 1.19 24.58
C VAL A 70 -3.76 0.52 25.20
N GLU A 71 -4.67 -0.04 24.38
CA GLU A 71 -5.86 -0.72 24.91
C GLU A 71 -5.50 -2.00 25.69
N VAL A 72 -4.55 -2.78 25.19
CA VAL A 72 -4.05 -4.00 25.86
C VAL A 72 -3.40 -3.66 27.20
N GLU A 73 -2.50 -2.68 27.24
CA GLU A 73 -1.85 -2.26 28.48
C GLU A 73 -2.83 -1.64 29.47
N ARG A 74 -3.82 -0.88 28.99
CA ARG A 74 -4.90 -0.36 29.83
C ARG A 74 -5.70 -1.49 30.47
N LYS A 75 -6.09 -2.52 29.70
CA LYS A 75 -6.80 -3.70 30.23
C LYS A 75 -5.94 -4.49 31.24
N LYS A 76 -4.64 -4.67 30.97
CA LYS A 76 -3.72 -5.32 31.92
C LYS A 76 -3.63 -4.54 33.23
N THR A 77 -3.55 -3.21 33.15
CA THR A 77 -3.51 -2.33 34.32
C THR A 77 -4.80 -2.44 35.14
N VAL A 78 -5.96 -2.39 34.49
CA VAL A 78 -7.25 -2.62 35.16
C VAL A 78 -7.32 -4.00 35.81
N ALA A 79 -6.85 -5.04 35.13
CA ALA A 79 -6.84 -6.39 35.69
C ALA A 79 -5.99 -6.48 36.97
N ARG A 80 -4.83 -5.82 37.02
CA ARG A 80 -4.00 -5.73 38.24
C ARG A 80 -4.73 -4.99 39.35
N MET A 81 -5.33 -3.84 39.06
CA MET A 81 -6.11 -3.08 40.05
C MET A 81 -7.29 -3.88 40.60
N LEU A 82 -7.98 -4.66 39.76
CA LEU A 82 -9.07 -5.53 40.21
C LEU A 82 -8.58 -6.65 41.14
N LYS A 83 -7.40 -7.23 40.87
CA LYS A 83 -6.77 -8.23 41.75
C LYS A 83 -6.39 -7.67 43.11
N GLU A 84 -5.91 -6.43 43.14
CA GLU A 84 -5.62 -5.68 44.37
C GLU A 84 -6.91 -5.13 45.04
N ASN A 85 -8.08 -5.59 44.62
CA ASN A 85 -9.39 -5.26 45.18
C ASN A 85 -9.77 -3.76 45.15
N PHE A 86 -9.24 -2.99 44.19
CA PHE A 86 -9.63 -1.60 43.99
C PHE A 86 -11.10 -1.49 43.54
N ALA A 87 -11.81 -0.50 44.07
CA ALA A 87 -13.19 -0.24 43.69
C ALA A 87 -13.30 0.17 42.20
N PRO A 88 -14.27 -0.34 41.42
CA PRO A 88 -14.44 0.00 40.00
C PRO A 88 -14.55 1.51 39.71
N LYS A 89 -15.07 2.29 40.67
CA LYS A 89 -15.14 3.75 40.58
C LYS A 89 -13.75 4.41 40.56
N ILE A 90 -12.83 3.93 41.40
CA ILE A 90 -11.44 4.43 41.47
C ILE A 90 -10.67 4.00 40.21
N ILE A 91 -10.84 2.76 39.78
CA ILE A 91 -10.22 2.27 38.53
C ILE A 91 -10.70 3.11 37.34
N SER A 92 -11.99 3.44 37.31
CA SER A 92 -12.57 4.27 36.25
C SER A 92 -11.95 5.67 36.23
N SER A 93 -11.76 6.31 37.39
CA SER A 93 -11.14 7.62 37.47
C SER A 93 -9.65 7.62 37.08
N ILE A 94 -8.91 6.55 37.37
CA ILE A 94 -7.47 6.46 37.05
C ILE A 94 -7.23 6.11 35.58
N THR A 95 -7.98 5.13 35.05
CA THR A 95 -7.72 4.55 33.73
C THR A 95 -8.53 5.18 32.60
N GLY A 96 -9.52 6.01 32.94
CA GLY A 96 -10.49 6.57 32.00
C GLY A 96 -11.45 5.53 31.39
N MET A 97 -11.41 4.27 31.83
CA MET A 97 -12.37 3.25 31.39
C MET A 97 -13.73 3.47 32.05
N SER A 98 -14.80 3.21 31.29
CA SER A 98 -16.15 3.23 31.87
C SER A 98 -16.32 2.11 32.89
N GLN A 99 -17.10 2.36 33.93
CA GLN A 99 -17.40 1.34 34.94
C GLN A 99 -18.02 0.08 34.32
N ARG A 100 -18.86 0.24 33.29
CA ARG A 100 -19.44 -0.89 32.54
C ARG A 100 -18.36 -1.78 31.90
N ALA A 101 -17.34 -1.17 31.28
CA ALA A 101 -16.24 -1.91 30.68
C ALA A 101 -15.38 -2.62 31.75
N ILE A 102 -15.14 -1.95 32.88
CA ILE A 102 -14.42 -2.54 34.02
C ILE A 102 -15.19 -3.72 34.61
N SER A 103 -16.51 -3.59 34.83
CA SER A 103 -17.38 -4.67 35.30
C SER A 103 -17.39 -5.86 34.34
N LYS A 104 -17.49 -5.60 33.03
CA LYS A 104 -17.41 -6.66 32.02
C LYS A 104 -16.07 -7.39 32.06
N LEU A 105 -14.96 -6.65 32.16
CA LEU A 105 -13.63 -7.24 32.25
C LEU A 105 -13.46 -8.04 33.54
N ARG A 106 -13.98 -7.54 34.67
CA ARG A 106 -13.99 -8.27 35.94
C ARG A 106 -14.71 -9.61 35.81
N SER A 107 -15.94 -9.62 35.28
CA SER A 107 -16.69 -10.88 35.09
C SER A 107 -15.96 -11.84 34.14
N GLN A 108 -15.31 -11.34 33.09
CA GLN A 108 -14.48 -12.17 32.21
C GLN A 108 -13.28 -12.80 32.93
N LEU A 109 -12.62 -12.05 33.81
CA LEU A 109 -11.47 -12.55 34.57
C LEU A 109 -11.89 -13.56 35.64
N GLU A 110 -13.03 -13.34 36.30
CA GLU A 110 -13.64 -14.28 37.24
C GLU A 110 -13.99 -15.61 36.55
N LEU A 111 -14.64 -15.56 35.38
CA LEU A 111 -14.95 -16.75 34.56
C LEU A 111 -13.69 -17.51 34.12
N GLN A 112 -12.57 -16.81 33.93
CA GLN A 112 -11.29 -17.41 33.56
C GLN A 112 -10.48 -17.92 34.77
N GLY A 113 -10.99 -17.79 36.00
CA GLY A 113 -10.25 -18.15 37.22
C GLY A 113 -9.00 -17.28 37.45
N LYS A 114 -8.96 -16.08 36.86
CA LYS A 114 -7.83 -15.14 36.96
C LYS A 114 -8.01 -14.12 38.06
N LEU A 115 -9.20 -14.04 38.65
CA LEU A 115 -9.53 -13.26 39.83
C LEU A 115 -9.86 -14.29 40.94
N VAL A 116 -8.84 -14.73 41.66
CA VAL A 116 -8.94 -15.63 42.83
C VAL A 116 -7.99 -15.09 43.89
#